data_AF-A0A935VUD1-F1
#
_entry.id   AF-A0A935VUD1-F1
#
_cell.length_a   1.000
_cell.length_b   1.000
_cell.length_c   1.000
_cell.angle_alpha   90.00
_cell.angle_beta   90.00
_cell.angle_gamma   90.00
#
_symmetry.space_group_name_H-M   'P 1'
#
loop_
_entity.id
_entity.type
_entity.pdbx_description
1 polymer ?
#
loop_
_entity_poly.entity_id
_entity_poly.type
_entity_poly.pdbx_seq_one_letter_code
_entity_poly.pdbx_strand_id
1 'polypeptide(L)'
;MPKFRKKPVVIEAVKWEGSKVSWDEIIAMGCPNKPGEMGSNSFYIPTLEGDMKASNGDCIIKGINGEFYSCKPDIFEKTYEPA
;
A
#
# COMPACT_ATOMS: atom_id res chain seq x y z
N MET A 1 28.81 -4.47 20.15
CA MET A 1 27.42 -3.97 20.16
C MET A 1 26.47 -5.10 19.79
N PRO A 2 25.33 -5.25 20.46
CA PRO A 2 24.37 -6.30 20.11
C PRO A 2 23.75 -6.01 18.73
N LYS A 3 23.62 -7.04 17.91
CA LYS A 3 23.01 -6.99 16.58
C LYS A 3 21.64 -7.67 16.67
N PHE A 4 20.63 -7.04 16.08
CA PHE A 4 19.26 -7.58 16.03
C PHE A 4 18.78 -7.60 14.59
N ARG A 5 17.90 -8.55 14.26
CA ARG A 5 17.21 -8.62 12.96
C ARG A 5 15.70 -8.40 13.16
N LYS A 6 15.02 -7.82 12.17
CA LYS A 6 13.55 -7.79 12.17
C LYS A 6 13.00 -9.23 12.14
N LYS A 7 11.84 -9.43 12.74
CA LYS A 7 11.07 -10.68 12.59
C LYS A 7 10.54 -10.75 11.15
N PRO A 8 10.52 -11.94 10.51
CA PRO A 8 9.85 -12.10 9.22
C PRO A 8 8.35 -11.86 9.41
N VAL A 9 7.77 -11.10 8.49
CA VAL A 9 6.37 -10.69 8.51
C VAL A 9 5.79 -10.94 7.12
N VAL A 10 4.65 -11.61 7.06
CA VAL A 10 3.83 -11.71 5.84
C VAL A 10 2.83 -10.55 5.84
N ILE A 11 2.71 -9.88 4.70
CA ILE A 11 1.80 -8.75 4.49
C ILE A 11 0.84 -9.05 3.34
N GLU A 12 -0.29 -8.35 3.31
CA GLU A 12 -1.19 -8.33 2.16
C GLU A 12 -0.88 -7.08 1.34
N ALA A 13 -0.83 -7.19 0.01
CA ALA A 13 -0.64 -6.05 -0.87
C ALA A 13 -1.41 -6.22 -2.18
N VAL A 14 -1.94 -5.11 -2.69
CA VAL A 14 -2.58 -5.03 -4.01
C VAL A 14 -1.95 -3.89 -4.80
N LYS A 15 -1.67 -4.13 -6.08
CA LYS A 15 -1.13 -3.10 -6.97
C LYS A 15 -2.25 -2.17 -7.45
N TRP A 16 -2.09 -0.87 -7.27
CA TRP A 16 -3.02 0.13 -7.79
C TRP A 16 -2.78 0.35 -9.27
N GLU A 17 -3.70 -0.13 -10.12
CA GLU A 17 -3.56 -0.03 -11.58
C GLU A 17 -4.45 1.05 -12.19
N GLY A 18 -5.10 1.89 -11.38
CA GLY A 18 -6.02 2.91 -11.90
C GLY A 18 -7.32 2.32 -12.43
N SER A 19 -7.58 1.05 -12.15
CA SER A 19 -8.71 0.29 -12.65
C SER A 19 -9.75 0.08 -11.55
N LYS A 20 -11.02 -0.09 -11.93
CA LYS A 20 -12.07 -0.45 -10.98
C LYS A 20 -11.74 -1.76 -10.23
N VAL A 21 -11.09 -2.72 -10.90
CA VAL A 21 -10.72 -4.01 -10.29
C VAL A 21 -9.74 -3.80 -9.13
N SER A 22 -8.59 -3.15 -9.41
CA SER A 22 -7.61 -2.85 -8.37
C SER A 22 -8.19 -1.98 -7.24
N TRP A 23 -9.14 -1.09 -7.57
CA TRP A 23 -9.86 -0.31 -6.59
C TRP A 23 -10.70 -1.17 -5.65
N ASP A 24 -11.55 -2.05 -6.21
CA ASP A 24 -12.42 -2.94 -5.44
C ASP A 24 -11.58 -3.88 -4.54
N GLU A 25 -10.43 -4.36 -5.01
CA GLU A 25 -9.49 -5.16 -4.20
C GLU A 25 -8.90 -4.37 -3.03
N ILE A 26 -8.45 -3.13 -3.26
CA ILE A 26 -7.91 -2.25 -2.20
C ILE A 26 -8.99 -1.95 -1.14
N ILE A 27 -10.23 -1.71 -1.56
CA ILE A 27 -11.35 -1.50 -0.64
C ILE A 27 -11.68 -2.79 0.11
N ALA A 28 -11.66 -3.95 -0.56
CA ALA A 28 -11.92 -5.25 0.06
C ALA A 28 -10.86 -5.62 1.11
N MET A 29 -9.61 -5.17 0.95
CA MET A 29 -8.57 -5.29 1.98
C MET A 29 -8.89 -4.48 3.25
N GLY A 30 -9.86 -3.55 3.19
CA GLY A 30 -10.27 -2.66 4.25
C GLY A 30 -9.57 -1.29 4.21
N CYS A 31 -8.91 -0.94 3.10
CA CYS A 31 -8.23 0.34 2.99
C CYS A 31 -9.25 1.49 2.95
N PRO A 32 -9.21 2.44 3.90
CA PRO A 32 -10.01 3.64 3.79
C PRO A 32 -9.55 4.45 2.58
N ASN A 33 -10.49 4.89 1.75
CA ASN A 33 -10.18 5.73 0.59
C ASN A 33 -10.38 7.21 0.92
N LYS A 34 -9.48 8.05 0.40
CA LYS A 34 -9.75 9.47 0.23
C LYS A 34 -9.65 9.80 -1.26
N PRO A 35 -10.69 10.43 -1.85
CA PRO A 35 -10.65 10.78 -3.26
C PRO A 35 -9.40 11.63 -3.53
N GLY A 36 -8.67 11.28 -4.59
CA GLY A 36 -7.68 12.19 -5.16
C GLY A 36 -8.37 13.39 -5.80
N GLU A 37 -7.59 14.24 -6.44
CA GLU A 37 -8.14 15.33 -7.25
C GLU A 37 -9.10 14.77 -8.32
N MET A 38 -10.20 15.48 -8.59
CA MET A 38 -11.23 15.05 -9.53
C MET A 38 -10.60 14.76 -10.91
N GLY A 39 -10.73 13.51 -11.38
CA GLY A 39 -10.13 13.04 -12.64
C GLY A 39 -8.69 12.51 -12.53
N SER A 40 -8.12 12.41 -11.32
CA SER A 40 -6.77 11.88 -11.13
C SER A 40 -6.74 10.35 -11.01
N ASN A 41 -5.71 9.73 -11.59
CA ASN A 41 -5.45 8.29 -11.51
C ASN A 41 -4.73 7.90 -10.19
N SER A 42 -5.00 8.66 -9.13
CA SER A 42 -4.33 8.61 -7.84
C SER A 42 -5.33 8.87 -6.73
N PHE A 43 -5.06 8.35 -5.54
CA PHE A 43 -5.88 8.59 -4.37
C PHE A 43 -4.99 8.75 -3.13
N TYR A 44 -5.58 9.20 -2.04
CA TYR A 44 -4.85 9.35 -0.77
C TYR A 44 -5.24 8.24 0.20
N ILE A 45 -4.23 7.74 0.91
CA ILE A 45 -4.35 6.76 1.97
C ILE A 45 -4.05 7.48 3.29
N PRO A 46 -4.96 7.44 4.27
CA PRO A 46 -4.66 7.96 5.59
C PRO A 46 -3.66 7.03 6.29
N THR A 47 -2.48 7.55 6.59
CA THR A 47 -1.44 6.85 7.36
C THR A 47 -1.25 7.49 8.73
N LEU A 48 -0.44 6.88 9.58
CA LEU A 48 -0.08 7.46 10.89
C LEU A 48 0.69 8.78 10.78
N GLU A 49 1.36 9.01 9.65
CA GLU A 49 2.15 10.20 9.36
C GLU A 49 1.38 11.25 8.54
N GLY A 50 0.09 11.00 8.27
CA GLY A 50 -0.76 11.85 7.44
C GLY A 50 -1.18 11.19 6.13
N ASP A 51 -1.79 11.97 5.25
CA ASP A 51 -2.30 11.46 3.98
C ASP A 51 -1.17 11.19 2.98
N MET A 52 -1.04 9.94 2.56
CA MET A 52 -0.04 9.49 1.60
C MET A 52 -0.67 9.30 0.23
N LYS A 53 -0.05 9.86 -0.81
CA LYS A 53 -0.54 9.72 -2.19
C LYS A 53 -0.16 8.35 -2.77
N ALA A 54 -1.15 7.59 -3.22
CA ALA A 54 -0.99 6.42 -4.06
C ALA A 54 -1.20 6.79 -5.53
N SER A 55 -0.22 6.48 -6.37
CA SER A 55 -0.27 6.71 -7.82
C SER A 55 -0.31 5.40 -8.57
N ASN A 56 -0.79 5.40 -9.82
CA ASN A 56 -0.82 4.21 -10.65
C ASN A 56 0.55 3.50 -10.67
N GLY A 57 0.53 2.19 -10.45
CA GLY A 57 1.70 1.32 -10.33
C GLY A 57 2.15 1.08 -8.89
N ASP A 58 1.70 1.88 -7.92
CA ASP A 58 2.07 1.73 -6.51
C ASP A 58 1.39 0.50 -5.90
N CYS A 59 2.12 -0.24 -5.06
CA CYS A 59 1.59 -1.32 -4.24
C CYS A 59 1.00 -0.73 -2.97
N ILE A 60 -0.27 -1.01 -2.71
CA ILE A 60 -0.96 -0.67 -1.47
C ILE A 60 -0.78 -1.83 -0.51
N ILE A 61 -0.09 -1.57 0.59
CA ILE A 61 0.25 -2.59 1.57
C ILE A 61 -0.62 -2.41 2.80
N LYS A 62 -1.11 -3.53 3.33
CA LYS A 62 -1.72 -3.61 4.65
C LYS A 62 -0.69 -4.16 5.63
N GLY A 63 -0.27 -3.30 6.56
CA GLY A 63 0.60 -3.66 7.67
C GLY A 63 -0.11 -4.55 8.70
N ILE A 64 0.68 -5.12 9.60
CA ILE A 64 0.23 -6.10 10.61
C ILE A 64 -0.84 -5.52 11.54
N ASN A 65 -0.76 -4.21 11.81
CA ASN A 65 -1.69 -3.52 12.70
C ASN A 65 -2.92 -2.94 11.96
N GLY A 66 -3.13 -3.31 10.69
CA GLY A 66 -4.21 -2.76 9.86
C GLY A 66 -3.93 -1.36 9.31
N GLU A 67 -2.71 -0.86 9.47
CA GLU A 67 -2.21 0.37 8.84
C GLU A 67 -2.01 0.16 7.33
N PHE A 68 -2.27 1.20 6.55
CA PHE A 68 -2.11 1.16 5.09
C PHE A 68 -1.08 2.19 4.64
N TYR A 69 -0.32 1.86 3.60
CA TYR A 69 0.64 2.77 2.99
C TYR A 69 0.85 2.42 1.51
N SER A 70 1.25 3.41 0.71
CA SER A 70 1.67 3.19 -0.66
C SER A 70 3.16 2.88 -0.72
N CYS A 71 3.54 1.97 -1.62
CA CYS A 71 4.92 1.59 -1.85
C CYS A 71 5.19 1.58 -3.35
N LYS A 72 6.33 2.13 -3.76
CA LYS A 72 6.73 2.10 -5.17
C LYS A 72 7.03 0.65 -5.58
N PRO A 73 6.64 0.22 -6.80
CA PRO A 73 6.79 -1.17 -7.22
C PRO A 73 8.24 -1.63 -7.16
N ASP A 74 9.20 -0.79 -7.55
CA ASP A 74 10.62 -1.12 -7.51
C ASP A 74 11.18 -1.27 -6.09
N ILE A 75 10.58 -0.59 -5.10
CA ILE A 75 10.90 -0.75 -3.68
C ILE A 75 10.23 -2.01 -3.14
N PHE A 76 8.99 -2.26 -3.54
CA PHE A 76 8.24 -3.45 -3.14
C PHE A 76 8.96 -4.73 -3.53
N GLU A 77 9.34 -4.87 -4.80
CA GLU A 77 10.04 -6.05 -5.33
C GLU A 77 11.42 -6.28 -4.70
N LYS A 78 12.07 -5.22 -4.21
CA LYS A 78 13.35 -5.32 -3.47
C LYS A 78 13.17 -5.70 -2.00
N THR A 79 11.97 -5.50 -1.46
CA THR A 79 11.71 -5.63 -0.01
C THR A 79 10.91 -6.89 0.32
N TYR A 80 10.06 -7.34 -0.59
CA TYR A 80 9.11 -8.42 -0.38
C TYR A 80 9.27 -9.50 -1.46
N GLU A 81 9.08 -10.75 -1.03
CA GLU A 81 9.01 -11.93 -1.89
C GLU A 81 7.69 -12.67 -1.61
N PRO A 82 7.17 -13.45 -2.58
CA PRO A 82 6.02 -14.31 -2.34
C PRO A 82 6.28 -15.26 -1.16
N ALA A 83 5.34 -15.29 -0.21
CA ALA A 83 5.40 -16.18 0.97
C ALA A 83 4.90 -17.59 0.67
#